data_AF-A0A3S4F7I1-F1
#
_entry.id   AF-A0A3S4F7I1-F1
#
_cell.length_a   1.000
_cell.length_b   1.000
_cell.length_c   1.000
_cell.angle_alpha   90.00
_cell.angle_beta   90.00
_cell.angle_gamma   90.00
#
_symmetry.space_group_name_H-M   'P 1'
#
loop_
_entity.id
_entity.type
_entity.pdbx_description
1 polymer ?
#
loop_
_entity_poly.entity_id
_entity_poly.type
_entity_poly.pdbx_seq_one_letter_code
_entity_poly.pdbx_strand_id
1 'polypeptide(L)'
;MQRLTVYSHPLRIIWQEAPIGRLLQGATPVYAKTLISRLFTLCAQAHSAAAALLLFPEEKPDMQAAQQELARETLRRALTDWLPLFSHRQATAEEWALLRRGELSPLASTIFFDDDPQTWLAAGVKGWEAWFLQERSETARWLAAVQNIITPTLPMASSPDHTLITHGPLDVSPLAIEYPLLSACLS
;
A
#
# COMPACT_ATOMS: atom_id res chain seq x y z
N MET A 1 -33.86 -25.41 -7.99
CA MET A 1 -32.92 -24.43 -8.59
C MET A 1 -33.28 -23.04 -8.07
N GLN A 2 -32.51 -22.52 -7.12
CA GLN A 2 -32.72 -21.16 -6.60
C GLN A 2 -32.10 -20.15 -7.56
N ARG A 3 -32.92 -19.21 -8.04
CA ARG A 3 -32.51 -18.09 -8.89
C ARG A 3 -31.59 -17.17 -8.10
N LEU A 4 -30.35 -17.01 -8.58
CA LEU A 4 -29.45 -15.94 -8.17
C LEU A 4 -30.05 -14.60 -8.64
N THR A 5 -30.57 -13.81 -7.70
CA THR A 5 -30.99 -12.44 -7.96
C THR A 5 -29.75 -11.55 -7.91
N VAL A 6 -29.19 -11.21 -9.07
CA VAL A 6 -28.09 -10.24 -9.18
C VAL A 6 -28.68 -8.86 -8.96
N TYR A 7 -28.27 -8.17 -7.90
CA TYR A 7 -28.66 -6.78 -7.64
C TYR A 7 -28.16 -5.89 -8.80
N SER A 8 -29.09 -5.15 -9.41
CA SER A 8 -28.89 -4.36 -10.63
C SER A 8 -28.19 -3.01 -10.46
N HIS A 9 -27.76 -2.68 -9.24
CA HIS A 9 -27.08 -1.42 -8.95
C HIS A 9 -25.64 -1.74 -8.55
N PRO A 10 -24.62 -1.20 -9.27
CA PRO A 10 -23.26 -1.29 -8.78
C PRO A 10 -23.22 -0.64 -7.39
N LEU A 11 -22.81 -1.40 -6.38
CA LEU A 11 -22.45 -0.84 -5.08
C LEU A 11 -21.31 0.16 -5.31
N ARG A 12 -21.66 1.42 -5.55
CA ARG A 12 -20.70 2.50 -5.65
C ARG A 12 -20.30 2.85 -4.22
N ILE A 13 -19.21 2.24 -3.74
CA ILE A 13 -18.55 2.67 -2.51
C ILE A 13 -17.90 4.02 -2.84
N ILE A 14 -18.60 5.10 -2.52
CA ILE A 14 -18.03 6.45 -2.58
C ILE A 14 -17.26 6.65 -1.29
N TRP A 15 -15.94 6.52 -1.35
CA TRP A 15 -15.07 6.90 -0.24
C TRP A 15 -15.02 8.43 -0.18
N GLN A 16 -15.95 9.05 0.55
CA GLN A 16 -15.79 10.44 0.93
C GLN A 16 -14.78 10.48 2.05
N GLU A 17 -13.57 10.95 1.76
CA GLU A 17 -12.59 11.26 2.79
C GLU A 17 -13.25 12.26 3.74
N ALA A 18 -13.49 11.85 4.99
CA ALA A 18 -14.00 12.77 5.99
C ALA A 18 -13.06 13.98 6.04
N PRO A 19 -13.55 15.21 6.23
CA PRO A 19 -12.67 16.38 6.32
C PRO A 19 -11.93 16.34 7.67
N ILE A 20 -11.00 15.40 7.83
CA ILE A 20 -10.25 15.09 9.05
C ILE A 20 -9.51 16.33 9.53
N GLY A 21 -9.05 17.17 8.60
CA GLY A 21 -8.46 18.47 8.91
C GLY A 21 -9.38 19.37 9.77
N ARG A 22 -10.71 19.32 9.59
CA ARG A 22 -11.66 20.09 10.40
C ARG A 22 -11.78 19.55 11.82
N LEU A 23 -11.62 18.24 12.03
CA LEU A 23 -11.63 17.63 13.37
C LEU A 23 -10.41 18.03 14.21
N LEU A 24 -9.33 18.46 13.54
CA LEU A 24 -8.07 18.85 14.16
C LEU A 24 -7.97 20.38 14.38
N GLN A 25 -8.90 21.17 13.84
CA GLN A 25 -8.90 22.62 14.04
C GLN A 25 -9.16 22.98 15.51
N GLY A 26 -8.26 23.78 16.09
CA GLY A 26 -8.33 24.16 17.51
C GLY A 26 -7.94 23.06 18.49
N ALA A 27 -7.56 21.86 18.01
CA ALA A 27 -7.02 20.80 18.84
C ALA A 27 -5.64 21.20 19.39
N THR A 28 -5.35 20.81 20.64
CA THR A 28 -3.97 20.88 21.14
C THR A 28 -3.12 19.84 20.41
N PRO A 29 -1.80 20.07 20.24
CA PRO A 29 -0.91 19.11 19.58
C PRO A 29 -1.00 17.67 20.13
N VAL A 30 -1.14 17.54 21.46
CA VAL A 30 -1.30 16.24 22.14
C VAL A 30 -2.62 15.56 21.78
N TYR A 31 -3.71 16.34 21.73
CA TYR A 31 -5.02 15.83 21.34
C TYR A 31 -5.05 15.44 19.85
N ALA A 32 -4.45 16.25 18.99
CA ALA A 32 -4.35 15.99 17.55
C ALA A 32 -3.61 14.67 17.25
N LYS A 33 -2.44 14.46 17.87
CA LYS A 33 -1.67 13.20 17.74
C LYS A 33 -2.47 11.99 18.18
N THR A 34 -3.22 12.08 19.28
CA THR A 34 -4.06 10.99 19.79
C THR A 34 -5.25 10.70 18.87
N LEU A 35 -5.90 11.74 18.35
CA LEU A 35 -7.06 11.61 17.48
C LEU A 35 -6.70 11.00 16.13
N ILE A 36 -5.57 11.43 15.54
CA ILE A 36 -5.05 10.94 14.26
C ILE A 36 -4.88 9.41 14.29
N SER A 37 -4.23 8.85 15.31
CA SER A 37 -4.00 7.39 15.42
C SER A 37 -5.30 6.59 15.57
N ARG A 38 -6.40 7.20 16.02
CA ARG A 38 -7.71 6.55 16.14
C ARG A 38 -8.52 6.60 14.85
N LEU A 39 -8.29 7.61 14.01
CA LEU A 39 -8.99 7.77 12.74
C LEU A 39 -8.45 6.80 11.67
N PHE A 40 -7.16 6.49 11.73
CA PHE A 40 -6.48 5.64 10.74
C PHE A 40 -6.04 4.31 11.34
N THR A 41 -6.98 3.41 11.61
CA THR A 41 -6.74 2.19 12.40
C THR A 41 -5.82 1.15 11.72
N LEU A 42 -5.64 1.21 10.39
CA LEU A 42 -4.75 0.29 9.66
C LEU A 42 -3.29 0.77 9.63
N CYS A 43 -3.07 2.08 9.75
CA CYS A 43 -1.77 2.75 9.67
C CYS A 43 -1.59 3.70 10.87
N ALA A 44 -2.11 3.31 12.02
CA ALA A 44 -2.22 4.15 13.21
C ALA A 44 -0.84 4.56 13.71
N GLN A 45 0.12 3.64 13.70
CA GLN A 45 1.50 3.92 14.12
C GLN A 45 2.22 4.82 13.11
N ALA A 46 2.02 4.60 11.80
CA ALA A 46 2.57 5.49 10.78
C ALA A 46 2.06 6.92 10.93
N HIS A 47 0.76 7.10 11.15
CA HIS A 47 0.17 8.40 11.38
C HIS A 47 0.59 9.03 12.72
N SER A 48 0.73 8.22 13.78
CA SER A 48 1.26 8.66 15.07
C SER A 48 2.70 9.17 14.96
N ALA A 49 3.55 8.44 14.22
CA ALA A 49 4.93 8.81 13.97
C ALA A 49 5.03 10.10 13.14
N ALA A 50 4.24 10.23 12.07
CA ALA A 50 4.17 11.44 11.26
C ALA A 50 3.70 12.65 12.09
N ALA A 51 2.67 12.47 12.93
CA ALA A 51 2.20 13.51 13.83
C ALA A 51 3.27 13.89 14.87
N ALA A 52 4.02 12.93 15.41
CA ALA A 52 5.12 13.20 16.34
C ALA A 52 6.23 14.04 15.68
N LEU A 53 6.67 13.66 14.48
CA LEU A 53 7.70 14.40 13.74
C LEU A 53 7.29 15.85 13.44
N LEU A 54 6.01 16.09 13.17
CA LEU A 54 5.51 17.42 12.83
C LEU A 54 5.24 18.29 14.07
N LEU A 55 4.62 17.71 15.11
CA LEU A 55 4.09 18.45 16.25
C LEU A 55 5.03 18.49 17.46
N PHE A 56 5.99 17.56 17.53
CA PHE A 56 6.90 17.35 18.65
C PHE A 56 8.32 17.10 18.14
N PRO A 57 9.05 18.13 17.66
CA PRO A 57 10.37 17.97 17.04
C PRO A 57 11.44 17.37 17.97
N GLU A 58 11.25 17.48 19.28
CA GLU A 58 12.12 16.88 20.31
C GLU A 58 11.82 15.39 20.55
N GLU A 59 10.65 14.90 20.13
CA GLU A 59 10.29 13.48 20.27
C GLU A 59 10.90 12.65 19.14
N LYS A 60 11.49 11.52 19.50
CA LYS A 60 11.83 10.48 18.53
C LYS A 60 10.64 9.54 18.41
N PRO A 61 9.95 9.48 17.26
CA PRO A 61 8.86 8.55 17.07
C PRO A 61 9.36 7.11 17.16
N ASP A 62 8.51 6.22 17.68
CA ASP A 62 8.77 4.79 17.67
C ASP A 62 8.63 4.25 16.23
N MET A 63 9.75 4.22 15.51
CA MET A 63 9.81 3.69 14.16
C MET A 63 9.66 2.16 14.13
N GLN A 64 9.96 1.47 15.23
CA GLN A 64 9.84 0.02 15.29
C GLN A 64 8.37 -0.41 15.29
N ALA A 65 7.52 0.28 16.04
CA ALA A 65 6.08 0.04 16.02
C ALA A 65 5.47 0.27 14.62
N ALA A 66 5.89 1.33 13.93
CA ALA A 66 5.46 1.60 12.56
C ALA A 66 5.95 0.53 11.56
N GLN A 67 7.18 0.05 11.71
CA GLN A 67 7.72 -1.04 10.88
C GLN A 67 6.96 -2.36 11.09
N GLN A 68 6.60 -2.69 12.33
CA GLN A 68 5.82 -3.89 12.64
C GLN A 68 4.39 -3.80 12.08
N GLU A 69 3.76 -2.62 12.18
CA GLU A 69 2.45 -2.37 11.57
C GLU A 69 2.50 -2.52 10.04
N LEU A 70 3.52 -1.93 9.40
CA LEU A 70 3.74 -2.07 7.97
C LEU A 70 3.92 -3.54 7.55
N ALA A 71 4.77 -4.29 8.26
CA ALA A 71 5.01 -5.70 7.97
C ALA A 71 3.71 -6.52 8.11
N ARG A 72 2.95 -6.30 9.18
CA ARG A 72 1.68 -6.98 9.42
C ARG A 72 0.65 -6.67 8.35
N GLU A 73 0.50 -5.41 7.97
CA GLU A 73 -0.47 -4.98 6.96
C GLU A 73 -0.08 -5.48 5.56
N THR A 74 1.21 -5.48 5.24
CA THR A 74 1.73 -6.05 3.99
C THR A 74 1.41 -7.55 3.90
N LEU A 75 1.66 -8.30 4.98
CA LEU A 75 1.31 -9.72 5.04
C LEU A 75 -0.20 -9.94 4.98
N ARG A 76 -1.00 -9.14 5.69
CA ARG A 76 -2.47 -9.20 5.62
C ARG A 76 -2.94 -9.03 4.16
N ARG A 77 -2.41 -8.02 3.46
CA ARG A 77 -2.76 -7.74 2.06
C ARG A 77 -2.29 -8.84 1.11
N ALA A 78 -1.11 -9.41 1.35
CA ALA A 78 -0.63 -10.57 0.62
C ALA A 78 -1.60 -11.75 0.74
N LEU A 79 -2.09 -12.01 1.96
CA LEU A 79 -3.04 -13.10 2.23
C LEU A 79 -4.45 -12.84 1.67
N THR A 80 -4.97 -11.61 1.76
CA THR A 80 -6.34 -11.30 1.31
C THR A 80 -6.45 -11.02 -0.18
N ASP A 81 -5.47 -10.33 -0.75
CA ASP A 81 -5.61 -9.74 -2.09
C ASP A 81 -4.69 -10.46 -3.08
N TRP A 82 -3.41 -10.61 -2.76
CA TRP A 82 -2.40 -11.04 -3.74
C TRP A 82 -2.45 -12.54 -4.00
N LEU A 83 -2.62 -13.36 -2.97
CA LEU A 83 -2.76 -14.81 -3.13
C LEU A 83 -3.92 -15.20 -4.06
N PRO A 84 -5.15 -14.66 -3.88
CA PRO A 84 -6.24 -14.96 -4.82
C PRO A 84 -5.97 -14.45 -6.23
N LEU A 85 -5.40 -13.24 -6.37
CA LEU A 85 -5.20 -12.59 -7.66
C LEU A 85 -4.11 -13.25 -8.49
N PHE A 86 -2.96 -13.58 -7.89
CA PHE A 86 -1.77 -13.99 -8.62
C PHE A 86 -1.43 -15.47 -8.46
N SER A 87 -1.88 -16.11 -7.38
CA SER A 87 -1.61 -17.54 -7.11
C SER A 87 -2.84 -18.42 -7.26
N HIS A 88 -4.01 -17.82 -7.50
CA HIS A 88 -5.30 -18.49 -7.56
C HIS A 88 -5.59 -19.39 -6.35
N ARG A 89 -5.02 -19.05 -5.19
CA ARG A 89 -5.23 -19.78 -3.94
C ARG A 89 -5.69 -18.86 -2.83
N GLN A 90 -6.37 -19.45 -1.85
CA GLN A 90 -6.70 -18.77 -0.60
C GLN A 90 -5.61 -19.01 0.44
N ALA A 91 -5.47 -18.08 1.37
CA ALA A 91 -4.63 -18.28 2.55
C ALA A 91 -5.17 -19.43 3.43
N THR A 92 -4.26 -20.30 3.87
CA THR A 92 -4.55 -21.43 4.74
C THR A 92 -4.87 -20.98 6.17
N ALA A 93 -5.49 -21.87 6.95
CA ALA A 93 -5.78 -21.59 8.36
C ALA A 93 -4.52 -21.30 9.19
N GLU A 94 -3.40 -21.95 8.86
CA GLU A 94 -2.13 -21.75 9.56
C GLU A 94 -1.48 -20.40 9.21
N GLU A 95 -1.48 -20.01 7.93
CA GLU A 95 -1.00 -18.67 7.51
C GLU A 95 -1.77 -17.55 8.24
N TRP A 96 -3.10 -17.72 8.36
CA TRP A 96 -3.92 -16.81 9.16
C TRP A 96 -3.63 -16.86 10.66
N ALA A 97 -3.27 -18.03 11.19
CA ALA A 97 -2.94 -18.18 12.60
C ALA A 97 -1.62 -17.48 12.94
N LEU A 98 -0.60 -17.63 12.09
CA LEU A 98 0.68 -16.91 12.23
C LEU A 98 0.49 -15.39 12.25
N LEU A 99 -0.30 -14.85 11.31
CA LEU A 99 -0.61 -13.41 11.27
C LEU A 99 -1.32 -12.93 12.55
N ARG A 100 -2.27 -13.72 13.08
CA ARG A 100 -3.00 -13.38 14.32
C ARG A 100 -2.10 -13.43 15.56
N ARG A 101 -1.17 -14.39 15.62
CA ARG A 101 -0.20 -14.53 16.72
C ARG A 101 0.93 -13.50 16.65
N GLY A 102 1.07 -12.78 15.53
CA GLY A 102 2.15 -11.83 15.31
C GLY A 102 3.48 -12.48 14.90
N GLU A 103 3.44 -13.74 14.47
CA GLU A 103 4.60 -14.48 13.97
C GLU A 103 4.85 -14.11 12.51
N LEU A 104 5.33 -12.88 12.28
CA LEU A 104 5.46 -12.31 10.95
C LEU A 104 6.62 -12.91 10.16
N SER A 105 7.74 -13.23 10.81
CA SER A 105 8.94 -13.73 10.11
C SER A 105 8.71 -15.08 9.42
N PRO A 106 8.17 -16.13 10.09
CA PRO A 106 7.89 -17.40 9.43
C PRO A 106 6.89 -17.25 8.28
N LEU A 107 5.86 -16.43 8.48
CA LEU A 107 4.87 -16.16 7.45
C LEU A 107 5.49 -15.44 6.24
N ALA A 108 6.36 -14.47 6.47
CA ALA A 108 7.07 -13.76 5.42
C ALA A 108 8.05 -14.68 4.67
N SER A 109 8.76 -15.57 5.37
CA SER A 109 9.62 -16.57 4.75
C SER A 109 8.84 -17.44 3.76
N THR A 110 7.67 -17.94 4.14
CA THR A 110 6.84 -18.78 3.26
C THR A 110 6.27 -18.02 2.07
N ILE A 111 5.75 -16.79 2.29
CA ILE A 111 5.07 -16.04 1.23
C ILE A 111 6.05 -15.32 0.29
N PHE A 112 7.07 -14.69 0.86
CA PHE A 112 7.95 -13.78 0.12
C PHE A 112 9.22 -14.45 -0.36
N PHE A 113 9.90 -15.24 0.45
CA PHE A 113 11.27 -15.62 0.16
C PHE A 113 11.39 -17.06 -0.38
N ASP A 114 10.58 -18.00 0.13
CA ASP A 114 10.76 -19.45 -0.03
C ASP A 114 12.16 -19.95 0.39
N ASP A 115 12.84 -19.14 1.20
CA ASP A 115 14.17 -19.37 1.76
C ASP A 115 14.31 -18.54 3.04
N ASP A 116 15.43 -18.72 3.75
CA ASP A 116 15.81 -17.83 4.84
C ASP A 116 16.03 -16.39 4.33
N PRO A 117 15.42 -15.36 4.96
CA PRO A 117 15.55 -13.97 4.50
C PRO A 117 17.00 -13.45 4.51
N GLN A 118 17.87 -13.93 5.41
CA GLN A 118 19.27 -13.51 5.43
C GLN A 118 20.04 -14.11 4.27
N THR A 119 19.77 -15.37 3.93
CA THR A 119 20.29 -16.01 2.73
C THR A 119 19.87 -15.26 1.47
N TRP A 120 18.58 -14.89 1.37
CA TRP A 120 18.07 -14.10 0.25
C TRP A 120 18.76 -12.72 0.17
N LEU A 121 18.88 -12.00 1.28
CA LEU A 121 19.58 -10.69 1.31
C LEU A 121 21.05 -10.81 0.91
N ALA A 122 21.76 -11.82 1.39
CA ALA A 122 23.17 -12.05 1.10
C ALA A 122 23.43 -12.42 -0.37
N ALA A 123 22.45 -13.01 -1.06
CA ALA A 123 22.57 -13.41 -2.47
C ALA A 123 22.74 -12.19 -3.42
N GLY A 124 22.29 -11.01 -2.99
CA GLY A 124 22.40 -9.75 -3.72
C GLY A 124 21.70 -9.77 -5.09
N VAL A 125 21.95 -8.74 -5.90
CA VAL A 125 21.22 -8.51 -7.17
C VAL A 125 21.19 -9.75 -8.08
N LYS A 126 22.35 -10.41 -8.30
CA LYS A 126 22.42 -11.61 -9.15
C LYS A 126 21.61 -12.78 -8.58
N GLY A 127 21.61 -12.94 -7.26
CA GLY A 127 20.82 -13.96 -6.58
C GLY A 127 19.32 -13.66 -6.66
N TRP A 128 18.94 -12.39 -6.53
CA TRP A 128 17.54 -11.95 -6.63
C TRP A 128 17.00 -12.11 -8.05
N GLU A 129 17.80 -11.80 -9.08
CA GLU A 129 17.44 -12.06 -10.48
C GLU A 129 17.22 -13.56 -10.72
N ALA A 130 18.11 -14.42 -10.22
CA ALA A 130 17.95 -15.86 -10.34
C ALA A 130 16.72 -16.38 -9.58
N TRP A 131 16.48 -15.91 -8.35
CA TRP A 131 15.29 -16.21 -7.55
C TRP A 131 14.00 -15.81 -8.28
N PHE A 132 14.00 -14.63 -8.90
CA PHE A 132 12.89 -14.10 -9.68
C PHE A 132 12.61 -14.95 -10.91
N LEU A 133 13.64 -15.22 -11.73
CA LEU A 133 13.53 -16.02 -12.96
C LEU A 133 13.15 -17.48 -12.71
N GLN A 134 13.49 -18.02 -11.54
CA GLN A 134 13.16 -19.38 -11.15
C GLN A 134 11.80 -19.53 -10.48
N GLU A 135 11.05 -18.42 -10.31
CA GLU A 135 9.70 -18.44 -9.74
C GLU A 135 9.65 -19.12 -8.35
N ARG A 136 10.74 -19.02 -7.57
CA ARG A 136 10.94 -19.81 -6.36
C ARG A 136 9.86 -19.60 -5.30
N SER A 137 9.35 -18.38 -5.15
CA SER A 137 8.27 -18.08 -4.20
C SER A 137 7.00 -17.60 -4.89
N GLU A 138 5.91 -17.53 -4.12
CA GLU A 138 4.68 -16.85 -4.58
C GLU A 138 5.00 -15.44 -5.07
N THR A 139 5.84 -14.70 -4.34
CA THR A 139 6.20 -13.34 -4.72
C THR A 139 7.01 -13.25 -6.00
N ALA A 140 7.93 -14.19 -6.26
CA ALA A 140 8.64 -14.24 -7.53
C ALA A 140 7.64 -14.42 -8.70
N ARG A 141 6.66 -15.32 -8.54
CA ARG A 141 5.58 -15.53 -9.50
C ARG A 141 4.69 -14.30 -9.66
N TRP A 142 4.37 -13.61 -8.58
CA TRP A 142 3.59 -12.37 -8.63
C TRP A 142 4.31 -11.28 -9.41
N LEU A 143 5.60 -11.09 -9.15
CA LEU A 143 6.41 -10.11 -9.87
C LEU A 143 6.47 -10.44 -11.36
N ALA A 144 6.57 -11.72 -11.73
CA ALA A 144 6.57 -12.15 -13.13
C ALA A 144 5.21 -11.87 -13.79
N ALA A 145 4.11 -12.16 -13.09
CA ALA A 145 2.77 -11.83 -13.54
C ALA A 145 2.57 -10.31 -13.74
N VAL A 146 3.06 -9.49 -12.81
CA VAL A 146 2.98 -8.02 -12.91
C VAL A 146 3.82 -7.48 -14.07
N GLN A 147 5.01 -8.02 -14.32
CA GLN A 147 5.80 -7.65 -15.51
C GLN A 147 5.05 -7.96 -16.81
N ASN A 148 4.31 -9.07 -16.85
CA ASN A 148 3.49 -9.43 -18.01
C ASN A 148 2.23 -8.57 -18.15
N ILE A 149 1.73 -7.98 -17.06
CA ILE A 149 0.60 -7.03 -17.07
C ILE A 149 1.06 -5.62 -17.49
N ILE A 150 2.31 -5.26 -17.18
CA ILE A 150 2.89 -3.95 -17.50
C ILE A 150 3.85 -4.10 -18.69
N THR A 151 3.29 -4.05 -19.89
CA THR A 151 3.98 -3.35 -20.99
C THR A 151 3.06 -2.33 -21.68
N PRO A 152 2.67 -1.23 -21.01
CA PRO A 152 2.83 0.07 -21.62
C PRO A 152 4.26 0.53 -21.33
N THR A 153 5.00 0.94 -22.36
CA THR A 153 6.21 1.75 -22.21
C THR A 153 5.85 2.94 -21.31
N LEU A 154 6.18 2.86 -20.01
CA LEU A 154 6.13 4.02 -19.13
C LEU A 154 7.15 5.00 -19.73
N PRO A 155 6.73 6.16 -20.28
CA PRO A 155 7.69 7.16 -20.65
C PRO A 155 8.49 7.46 -19.39
N MET A 156 9.79 7.20 -19.47
CA MET A 156 10.76 7.57 -18.45
C MET A 156 10.40 8.99 -18.01
N ALA A 157 10.11 9.21 -16.72
CA ALA A 157 9.70 10.51 -16.23
C ALA A 157 10.74 11.54 -16.67
N SER A 158 10.43 12.30 -17.72
CA SER A 158 11.23 13.45 -18.11
C SER A 158 11.08 14.49 -17.00
N SER A 159 12.12 15.29 -16.84
CA SER A 159 12.10 16.47 -15.96
C SER A 159 10.75 17.20 -16.06
N PRO A 160 10.17 17.68 -14.95
CA PRO A 160 8.89 18.37 -14.97
C PRO A 160 8.92 19.45 -16.04
N ASP A 161 7.93 19.44 -16.92
CA ASP A 161 7.80 20.44 -17.96
C ASP A 161 7.79 21.82 -17.30
N HIS A 162 8.67 22.71 -17.76
CA HIS A 162 8.84 24.05 -17.18
C HIS A 162 7.55 24.90 -17.28
N THR A 163 6.55 24.41 -18.04
CA THR A 163 5.19 24.95 -18.11
C THR A 163 4.40 24.83 -16.80
N LEU A 164 4.77 23.92 -15.88
CA LEU A 164 4.16 23.79 -14.54
C LEU A 164 4.77 24.76 -13.51
N ILE A 165 5.85 25.46 -13.85
CA ILE A 165 6.45 26.49 -13.00
C ILE A 165 5.83 27.84 -13.37
N THR A 166 4.57 28.04 -13.00
CA THR A 166 3.92 29.36 -13.11
C THR A 166 4.11 30.15 -11.81
N HIS A 167 4.45 31.44 -11.91
CA HIS A 167 4.56 32.36 -10.76
C HIS A 167 3.21 32.80 -10.16
N GLY A 168 2.12 32.06 -10.41
CA GLY A 168 0.78 32.33 -9.87
C GLY A 168 0.48 31.47 -8.64
N PRO A 169 -0.56 31.82 -7.85
CA PRO A 169 -1.00 30.97 -6.74
C PRO A 169 -1.41 29.59 -7.26
N LEU A 170 -0.75 28.54 -6.75
CA LEU A 170 -1.11 27.15 -7.06
C LEU A 170 -2.53 26.86 -6.57
N ASP A 171 -3.43 26.49 -7.48
CA ASP A 171 -4.71 25.90 -7.11
C ASP A 171 -4.47 24.48 -6.60
N VAL A 172 -4.63 24.29 -5.28
CA VAL A 172 -4.46 23.01 -4.58
C VAL A 172 -5.79 22.34 -4.27
N SER A 173 -6.87 22.75 -4.95
CA SER A 173 -8.18 22.12 -4.76
C SER A 173 -8.19 20.68 -5.29
N PRO A 174 -9.02 19.78 -4.74
CA PRO A 174 -9.14 18.39 -5.21
C PRO A 174 -9.57 18.24 -6.67
N LEU A 175 -10.02 19.33 -7.30
CA LEU A 175 -10.41 19.41 -8.71
C LEU A 175 -9.24 19.79 -9.63
N ALA A 176 -8.11 20.25 -9.08
CA ALA A 176 -6.93 20.60 -9.87
C ALA A 176 -6.19 19.37 -10.44
N ILE A 177 -6.50 18.17 -9.93
CA ILE A 177 -6.04 16.88 -10.47
C ILE A 177 -7.14 16.29 -11.36
N GLU A 178 -7.59 17.04 -12.36
CA GLU A 178 -8.27 16.42 -13.50
C GLU A 178 -7.21 15.99 -14.51
N TYR A 179 -7.07 14.67 -14.64
CA TYR A 179 -6.29 14.02 -15.70
C TYR A 179 -6.62 14.65 -17.07
N PRO A 180 -5.62 14.85 -17.96
CA PRO A 180 -5.91 15.25 -19.33
C PRO A 180 -6.70 14.13 -20.02
N LEU A 181 -8.00 14.37 -20.15
CA LEU A 181 -8.88 14.01 -21.26
C LEU A 181 -8.61 12.64 -21.91
N LEU A 182 -9.20 11.58 -21.35
CA LEU A 182 -9.73 10.46 -22.15
C LEU A 182 -11.05 10.89 -22.83
N SER A 183 -10.99 11.93 -23.67
CA SER A 183 -12.10 12.29 -24.55
C SER A 183 -11.58 12.66 -25.93
N ALA A 184 -12.15 11.96 -26.91
CA ALA A 184 -12.07 12.16 -28.35
C ALA A 184 -10.88 11.51 -29.10
N CYS A 185 -10.74 10.18 -28.95
CA CYS A 185 -10.88 9.37 -30.18
C CYS A 185 -12.36 9.40 -30.54
N LEU A 186 -12.75 10.28 -31.47
CA LEU A 186 -13.94 10.18 -32.33
C LEU A 186 -13.97 11.42 -33.25
N SER A 187 -13.21 11.35 -34.34
CA SER A 187 -13.55 11.87 -35.69
C SER A 187 -12.40 11.57 -36.63
#